data_AF-A0A7J5TLJ1-F1
#
_entry.id   AF-A0A7J5TLJ1-F1
#
_cell.length_a   1.000
_cell.length_b   1.000
_cell.length_c   1.000
_cell.angle_alpha   90.00
_cell.angle_beta   90.00
_cell.angle_gamma   90.00
#
_symmetry.space_group_name_H-M   'P 1'
#
loop_
_entity.id
_entity.type
_entity.pdbx_description
1 polymer ?
#
loop_
_entity_poly.entity_id
_entity_poly.type
_entity_poly.pdbx_seq_one_letter_code
_entity_poly.pdbx_strand_id
1 'polypeptide(L)'
;HHMHAALEQRRSTPAFAPDADFSVLFAEEGRRPFVFKRAKDGVSAIVAVNPGRDGETVTLPDDDGSETRTITLNIGGAVLDGTTLTLPPQSFAVLQ
;
A
#
# COMPACT_ATOMS: atom_id res chain seq x y z
N HIS A 1 -10.84 10.46 12.32
CA HIS A 1 -10.06 9.31 12.81
C HIS A 1 -8.91 8.95 11.86
N HIS A 2 -9.17 8.63 10.59
CA HIS A 2 -8.15 8.19 9.63
C HIS A 2 -7.00 9.19 9.37
N MET A 3 -7.27 10.49 9.36
CA MET A 3 -6.23 11.51 9.15
C MET A 3 -5.16 11.50 10.24
N HIS A 4 -5.54 11.32 11.51
CA HIS A 4 -4.58 11.28 12.61
C HIS A 4 -3.69 10.03 12.52
N ALA A 5 -4.28 8.87 12.23
CA ALA A 5 -3.53 7.63 12.03
C ALA A 5 -2.53 7.74 10.87
N ALA A 6 -2.94 8.35 9.75
CA ALA A 6 -2.04 8.58 8.61
C ALA A 6 -0.89 9.53 8.95
N LEU A 7 -1.16 10.59 9.73
CA LEU A 7 -0.12 11.52 10.17
C LEU A 7 0.84 10.90 11.18
N GLU A 8 0.36 10.07 12.10
CA GLU A 8 1.20 9.30 13.03
C GLU A 8 2.11 8.35 12.25
N GLN A 9 1.55 7.55 11.34
CA GLN A 9 2.31 6.61 10.54
C GLN A 9 3.38 7.32 9.68
N ARG A 10 3.03 8.46 9.08
CA ARG A 10 3.99 9.28 8.33
C ARG A 10 5.16 9.75 9.21
N ARG A 11 4.90 10.13 10.46
CA ARG A 11 5.93 10.64 11.39
C ARG A 11 6.86 9.54 11.89
N SER A 12 6.35 8.32 12.07
CA SER A 12 7.11 7.21 12.65
C SER A 12 7.86 6.34 11.62
N THR A 13 7.63 6.54 10.31
CA THR A 13 8.12 5.63 9.26
C THR A 13 9.06 6.33 8.27
N PRO A 14 10.35 5.95 8.21
CA PRO A 14 11.33 6.53 7.26
C PRO A 14 10.90 6.44 5.79
N ALA A 15 10.21 5.37 5.37
CA ALA A 15 9.69 5.22 4.01
C ALA A 15 8.71 6.35 3.60
N PHE A 16 8.09 7.06 4.55
CA PHE A 16 7.22 8.21 4.25
C PHE A 16 7.91 9.57 4.34
N ALA A 17 9.23 9.60 4.54
CA ALA A 17 10.03 10.82 4.37
C ALA A 17 9.84 11.38 2.94
N PRO A 18 9.87 12.71 2.73
CA PRO A 18 9.62 13.32 1.42
C PRO A 18 10.55 12.82 0.31
N ASP A 19 11.80 12.54 0.67
CA ASP A 19 12.91 12.14 -0.21
C ASP A 19 13.13 10.62 -0.26
N ALA A 20 12.25 9.80 0.32
CA ALA A 20 12.32 8.36 0.17
C ALA A 20 12.17 7.94 -1.30
N ASP A 21 12.75 6.79 -1.67
CA ASP A 21 12.65 6.23 -3.00
C ASP A 21 11.21 5.89 -3.36
N PHE A 22 10.91 5.81 -4.65
CA PHE A 22 9.60 5.52 -5.18
C PHE A 22 9.68 4.52 -6.35
N SER A 23 8.89 3.46 -6.30
CA SER A 23 8.71 2.55 -7.43
C SER A 23 7.25 2.13 -7.58
N VAL A 24 6.75 2.13 -8.83
CA VAL A 24 5.41 1.63 -9.13
C VAL A 24 5.44 0.11 -9.13
N LEU A 25 4.53 -0.50 -8.38
CA LEU A 25 4.34 -1.96 -8.36
C LEU A 25 3.15 -2.39 -9.24
N PHE A 26 2.12 -1.55 -9.30
CA PHE A 26 0.93 -1.82 -10.10
C PHE A 26 0.33 -0.51 -10.64
N ALA A 27 0.23 -0.43 -11.95
CA ALA A 27 -0.51 0.61 -12.68
C ALA A 27 -0.81 0.08 -14.09
N GLU A 28 -2.03 -0.43 -14.29
CA GLU A 28 -2.45 -1.00 -15.57
C GLU A 28 -3.49 -0.10 -16.26
N GLU A 29 -3.36 0.05 -17.58
CA GLU A 29 -4.33 0.79 -18.37
C GLU A 29 -5.73 0.14 -18.24
N GLY A 30 -6.76 0.98 -18.12
CA GLY A 30 -8.14 0.52 -17.95
C GLY A 30 -8.52 0.15 -16.52
N ARG A 31 -7.54 -0.12 -15.65
CA ARG A 31 -7.76 -0.44 -14.23
C ARG A 31 -7.55 0.79 -13.36
N ARG A 32 -8.24 0.84 -12.22
CA ARG A 32 -8.20 1.98 -11.29
C ARG A 32 -7.18 1.86 -10.16
N PRO A 33 -6.82 0.66 -9.66
CA PRO A 33 -5.86 0.58 -8.59
C PRO A 33 -4.50 1.15 -8.98
N PHE A 34 -3.87 1.80 -8.01
CA PHE A 34 -2.49 2.25 -8.10
C PHE A 34 -1.74 1.77 -6.86
N VAL A 35 -0.65 1.03 -7.08
CA VAL A 35 0.16 0.49 -5.99
C VAL A 35 1.62 0.86 -6.22
N PHE A 36 2.26 1.39 -5.19
CA PHE A 36 3.66 1.79 -5.24
C PHE A 36 4.38 1.46 -3.94
N LYS A 37 5.69 1.26 -4.03
CA LYS A 37 6.60 1.08 -2.91
C LYS A 37 7.32 2.38 -2.62
N ARG A 38 7.49 2.67 -1.34
CA ARG A 38 8.40 3.67 -0.82
C ARG A 38 9.48 2.97 0.01
N ALA A 39 10.72 3.43 -0.06
CA ALA A 39 11.80 2.86 0.73
C ALA A 39 12.82 3.92 1.16
N LYS A 40 13.28 3.82 2.40
CA LYS A 40 14.38 4.63 2.94
C LYS A 40 14.99 3.97 4.17
N ASP A 41 16.30 4.05 4.30
CA ASP A 41 17.04 3.58 5.50
C ASP A 41 16.72 2.11 5.88
N GLY A 42 16.57 1.24 4.88
CA GLY A 42 16.24 -0.18 5.07
C GLY A 42 14.77 -0.45 5.45
N VAL A 43 13.94 0.59 5.61
CA VAL A 43 12.51 0.48 5.85
C VAL A 43 11.76 0.68 4.55
N SER A 44 10.81 -0.20 4.25
CA SER A 44 9.91 -0.04 3.10
C SER A 44 8.45 -0.03 3.51
N ALA A 45 7.61 0.58 2.67
CA ALA A 45 6.17 0.55 2.79
C ALA A 45 5.55 0.47 1.39
N ILE A 46 4.51 -0.34 1.23
CA ILE A 46 3.70 -0.36 0.03
C ILE A 46 2.42 0.42 0.30
N VAL A 47 2.08 1.31 -0.61
CA VAL A 47 0.84 2.07 -0.59
C VAL A 47 -0.02 1.60 -1.74
N ALA A 48 -1.25 1.21 -1.43
CA ALA A 48 -2.23 0.77 -2.39
C ALA A 48 -3.49 1.63 -2.29
N VAL A 49 -3.97 2.11 -3.42
CA VAL A 49 -5.21 2.89 -3.49
C VAL A 49 -6.09 2.36 -4.62
N ASN A 50 -7.37 2.15 -4.32
CA ASN A 50 -8.39 1.93 -5.33
C ASN A 50 -9.39 3.10 -5.30
N PRO A 51 -9.24 4.10 -6.18
CA PRO A 51 -10.19 5.20 -6.32
C PRO A 51 -11.44 4.81 -7.11
N GLY A 52 -11.50 3.59 -7.65
CA GLY A 52 -12.58 3.07 -8.46
C GLY A 52 -13.87 2.82 -7.68
N ARG A 53 -14.95 2.54 -8.43
CA ARG A 53 -16.25 2.16 -7.90
C ARG A 53 -16.42 0.65 -7.73
N ASP A 54 -15.51 -0.12 -8.32
CA ASP A 54 -15.51 -1.57 -8.32
C ASP A 54 -14.36 -2.09 -7.46
N GLY A 55 -14.54 -3.28 -6.90
CA GLY A 55 -13.47 -3.98 -6.18
C GLY A 55 -12.47 -4.60 -7.15
N GLU A 56 -11.20 -4.59 -6.77
CA GLU A 56 -10.10 -5.01 -7.63
C GLU A 56 -9.08 -5.84 -6.86
N THR A 57 -8.37 -6.72 -7.57
CA THR A 57 -7.32 -7.56 -6.99
C THR A 57 -6.00 -7.32 -7.69
N VAL A 58 -4.94 -7.12 -6.92
CA VAL A 58 -3.58 -6.86 -7.38
C VAL A 58 -2.66 -7.93 -6.81
N THR A 59 -1.85 -8.55 -7.67
CA THR A 59 -0.75 -9.41 -7.22
C THR A 59 0.48 -8.56 -6.96
N LEU A 60 0.94 -8.52 -5.72
CA LEU A 60 2.18 -7.87 -5.32
C LEU A 60 3.38 -8.75 -5.68
N PRO A 61 4.56 -8.16 -5.92
CA PRO A 61 5.78 -8.94 -6.07
C PRO A 61 6.06 -9.74 -4.79
N ASP A 62 6.66 -10.91 -5.00
CA ASP A 62 7.22 -11.75 -3.94
C ASP A 62 8.71 -11.40 -3.80
N ASP A 63 8.99 -10.48 -2.87
CA ASP A 63 10.31 -9.98 -2.52
C ASP A 63 10.67 -10.27 -1.05
N ASP A 64 11.93 -10.10 -0.65
CA ASP A 64 12.37 -10.27 0.74
C ASP A 64 11.47 -9.48 1.71
N GLY A 65 10.92 -10.19 2.70
CA GLY A 65 9.95 -9.64 3.66
C GLY A 65 8.47 -9.76 3.26
N SER A 66 8.15 -10.34 2.09
CA SER A 66 6.77 -10.55 1.66
C SER A 66 5.98 -11.47 2.58
N GLU A 67 6.62 -12.48 3.17
CA GLU A 67 5.96 -13.41 4.12
C GLU A 67 5.56 -12.74 5.44
N THR A 68 6.25 -11.67 5.83
CA THR A 68 6.00 -10.93 7.08
C THR A 68 5.19 -9.65 6.85
N ARG A 69 4.85 -9.35 5.60
CA ARG A 69 4.13 -8.12 5.20
C ARG A 69 2.72 -8.11 5.78
N THR A 70 2.35 -7.02 6.44
CA THR A 70 1.01 -6.85 7.05
C THR A 70 0.41 -5.50 6.72
N ILE A 71 -0.93 -5.39 6.76
CA ILE A 71 -1.62 -4.10 6.57
C ILE A 71 -1.54 -3.30 7.88
N THR A 72 -0.86 -2.17 7.86
CA THR A 72 -0.66 -1.28 9.02
C THR A 72 -1.65 -0.12 9.06
N LEU A 73 -2.22 0.25 7.90
CA LEU A 73 -3.34 1.18 7.80
C LEU A 73 -4.34 0.65 6.78
N ASN A 74 -5.60 0.57 7.17
CA ASN A 74 -6.67 0.03 6.34
C ASN A 74 -7.86 0.99 6.32
N ILE A 75 -8.24 1.44 5.14
CA ILE A 75 -9.41 2.28 4.88
C ILE A 75 -10.19 1.61 3.76
N GLY A 76 -11.49 1.38 3.96
CA GLY A 76 -12.33 0.72 2.97
C GLY A 76 -12.18 -0.80 2.89
N GLY A 77 -11.47 -1.44 3.83
CA GLY A 77 -11.54 -2.89 4.03
C GLY A 77 -10.66 -3.72 3.09
N ALA A 78 -9.45 -3.24 2.76
CA ALA A 78 -8.48 -4.02 2.01
C ALA A 78 -8.09 -5.31 2.74
N VAL A 79 -7.80 -6.37 2.00
CA VAL A 79 -7.38 -7.67 2.55
C VAL A 79 -6.16 -8.18 1.80
N LEU A 80 -5.17 -8.70 2.53
CA LEU A 80 -3.98 -9.32 1.99
C LEU A 80 -4.01 -10.82 2.29
N ASP A 81 -3.85 -11.64 1.25
CA ASP A 81 -3.68 -13.09 1.34
C ASP A 81 -2.44 -13.50 0.54
N GLY A 82 -1.34 -13.79 1.25
CA GLY A 82 -0.02 -13.94 0.65
C GLY A 82 0.39 -12.67 -0.11
N THR A 83 0.59 -12.79 -1.43
CA THR A 83 0.89 -11.66 -2.32
C THR A 83 -0.35 -11.07 -2.98
N THR A 84 -1.54 -11.62 -2.74
CA THR A 84 -2.78 -11.17 -3.35
C THR A 84 -3.43 -10.10 -2.49
N LEU A 85 -3.43 -8.86 -2.98
CA LEU A 85 -4.08 -7.72 -2.34
C LEU A 85 -5.45 -7.46 -2.98
N THR A 86 -6.51 -7.62 -2.21
CA THR A 86 -7.87 -7.25 -2.62
C THR A 86 -8.22 -5.87 -2.07
N LEU A 87 -8.60 -4.96 -2.98
CA LEU A 87 -8.94 -3.57 -2.73
C LEU A 87 -10.42 -3.33 -3.08
N PRO A 88 -11.32 -3.24 -2.10
CA PRO A 88 -12.71 -2.84 -2.34
C PRO A 88 -12.82 -1.46 -3.02
N PRO A 89 -14.01 -1.07 -3.49
CA PRO A 89 -14.26 0.28 -3.98
C PRO A 89 -13.81 1.34 -2.98
N GLN A 90 -13.19 2.42 -3.47
CA GLN A 90 -12.79 3.57 -2.65
C GLN A 90 -11.95 3.18 -1.41
N SER A 91 -10.99 2.28 -1.59
CA SER A 91 -10.14 1.76 -0.52
C SER A 91 -8.70 2.26 -0.60
N PHE A 92 -8.02 2.19 0.55
CA PHE A 92 -6.64 2.58 0.72
C PHE A 92 -5.99 1.68 1.77
N ALA A 93 -4.79 1.18 1.48
CA ALA A 93 -4.01 0.38 2.40
C ALA A 93 -2.54 0.79 2.40
N VAL A 94 -1.93 0.69 3.58
CA VAL A 94 -0.48 0.68 3.73
C VAL A 94 -0.04 -0.68 4.25
N LEU A 95 0.98 -1.26 3.61
CA LEU A 95 1.57 -2.52 4.00
C LEU A 95 3.05 -2.33 4.36
N GLN A 96 3.50 -3.01 5.41
CA GLN A 96 4.90 -3.04 5.87
C GLN A 96 5.28 -4.43 6.35
#